data_AF-A0A0U1QVW7-F1
#
_entry.id   AF-A0A0U1QVW7-F1
#
_cell.length_a   1.000
_cell.length_b   1.000
_cell.length_c   1.000
_cell.angle_alpha   90.00
_cell.angle_beta   90.00
_cell.angle_gamma   90.00
#
_symmetry.space_group_name_H-M   'P 1'
#
loop_
_entity.id
_entity.type
_entity.pdbx_description
1 polymer ?
#
loop_
_entity_poly.entity_id
_entity_poly.type
_entity_poly.pdbx_seq_one_letter_code
_entity_poly.pdbx_strand_id
1 'polypeptide(L)'
;MSRLTTLLKPKNSLPGYLSYSPRTPLPAVSAPPQVITAKVIRPGNASVSLLGYETLPVTTASSCLFQPENGDLVSAVIDQQQIYITAILYRTSPDAPLVMNSGEVPLHLVTTALEIHSPDRVEIHTRHFSLLTRTTLWVAKTMHQVADSLFVRAKQASREVENTDDVHARHISQLADQSLMINSRIGSLNASAVLKIDGGQVHMG
;
A
#
# COMPACT_ATOMS: atom_id res chain seq x y z
N MET A 1 -49.50 23.09 -49.11
CA MET A 1 -48.94 23.62 -50.38
C MET A 1 -47.77 24.53 -50.05
N SER A 2 -46.78 24.53 -50.94
CA SER A 2 -45.60 25.40 -51.03
C SER A 2 -44.27 24.84 -50.49
N ARG A 3 -43.33 24.81 -51.43
CA ARG A 3 -41.93 24.38 -51.40
C ARG A 3 -41.06 25.49 -50.80
N LEU A 4 -39.90 25.12 -50.26
CA LEU A 4 -38.64 25.86 -50.51
C LEU A 4 -37.41 25.02 -50.14
N THR A 5 -36.77 24.52 -51.19
CA THR A 5 -35.42 23.99 -51.31
C THR A 5 -34.40 25.09 -51.00
N THR A 6 -33.26 24.79 -50.34
CA THR A 6 -31.94 25.41 -50.62
C THR A 6 -30.79 24.63 -49.92
N LEU A 7 -30.01 23.94 -50.77
CA LEU A 7 -28.54 23.78 -50.78
C LEU A 7 -27.76 23.43 -49.49
N LEU A 8 -27.34 22.16 -49.38
CA LEU A 8 -26.17 21.70 -48.63
C LEU A 8 -25.04 21.32 -49.61
N LYS A 9 -23.92 22.05 -49.60
CA LYS A 9 -22.65 21.64 -50.22
C LYS A 9 -21.73 21.08 -49.12
N PRO A 10 -21.13 19.89 -49.28
CA PRO A 10 -20.10 19.43 -48.35
C PRO A 10 -18.75 20.08 -48.68
N LYS A 11 -18.19 20.77 -47.69
CA LYS A 11 -16.84 21.33 -47.68
C LYS A 11 -16.05 20.53 -46.65
N ASN A 12 -15.11 19.69 -47.09
CA ASN A 12 -13.74 19.66 -46.58
C ASN A 12 -12.96 18.46 -47.12
N SER A 13 -11.88 18.83 -47.79
CA SER A 13 -10.79 18.06 -48.37
C SER A 13 -10.09 17.14 -47.37
N LEU A 14 -9.80 15.91 -47.82
CA LEU A 14 -8.93 14.94 -47.16
C LEU A 14 -7.50 15.50 -47.02
N PRO A 15 -6.81 15.31 -45.88
CA PRO A 15 -5.42 15.72 -45.72
C PRO A 15 -4.47 14.82 -46.52
N GLY A 16 -3.46 15.46 -47.13
CA GLY A 16 -2.52 14.87 -48.08
C GLY A 16 -1.70 13.70 -47.54
N TYR A 17 -1.35 12.81 -48.45
CA TYR A 17 -0.41 11.71 -48.24
C TYR A 17 0.95 12.24 -47.73
N LEU A 18 1.32 11.84 -46.52
CA LEU A 18 2.68 12.00 -46.00
C LEU A 18 3.62 11.10 -46.80
N SER A 19 4.57 11.72 -47.50
CA SER A 19 5.66 11.06 -48.21
C SER A 19 6.51 10.24 -47.23
N TYR A 20 6.65 8.95 -47.49
CA TYR A 20 7.48 8.03 -46.71
C TYR A 20 8.96 8.34 -46.96
N SER A 21 9.66 8.88 -45.95
CA SER A 21 11.13 9.00 -46.00
C SER A 21 11.77 7.61 -45.88
N PRO A 22 12.80 7.28 -46.69
CA PRO A 22 13.50 6.02 -46.56
C PRO A 22 14.20 5.95 -45.19
N ARG A 23 13.91 4.88 -44.43
CA ARG A 23 14.51 4.61 -43.13
C ARG A 23 16.04 4.55 -43.29
N THR A 24 16.74 5.39 -42.53
CA THR A 24 18.17 5.20 -42.25
C THR A 24 18.35 3.77 -41.72
N PRO A 25 19.28 2.96 -42.25
CA PRO A 25 19.52 1.64 -41.70
C PRO A 25 19.93 1.78 -40.25
N LEU A 26 19.21 1.08 -39.36
CA LEU A 26 19.59 0.95 -37.96
C LEU A 26 21.05 0.46 -37.92
N PRO A 27 21.92 1.05 -37.08
CA PRO A 27 23.29 0.58 -36.93
C PRO A 27 23.30 -0.92 -36.62
N ALA A 28 24.30 -1.65 -37.13
CA ALA A 28 24.42 -3.10 -37.02
C ALA A 28 24.07 -3.56 -35.60
N VAL A 29 22.89 -4.17 -35.49
CA VAL A 29 22.29 -4.56 -34.22
C VAL A 29 23.19 -5.64 -33.63
N SER A 30 23.77 -5.38 -32.45
CA SER A 30 24.26 -6.43 -31.56
C SER A 30 23.19 -7.52 -31.48
N ALA A 31 23.58 -8.80 -31.50
CA ALA A 31 22.65 -9.93 -31.59
C ALA A 31 21.32 -9.67 -30.85
N PRO A 32 20.16 -9.90 -31.50
CA PRO A 32 18.87 -9.49 -30.95
C PRO A 32 18.67 -10.13 -29.57
N PRO A 33 18.00 -9.43 -28.65
CA PRO A 33 17.77 -9.94 -27.31
C PRO A 33 17.02 -11.27 -27.38
N GLN A 34 17.48 -12.25 -26.63
CA GLN A 34 16.93 -13.60 -26.64
C GLN A 34 16.14 -13.86 -25.38
N VAL A 35 14.88 -14.29 -25.52
CA VAL A 35 14.08 -14.77 -24.39
C VAL A 35 14.43 -16.23 -24.14
N ILE A 36 14.77 -16.54 -22.90
CA ILE A 36 15.09 -17.89 -22.45
C ILE A 36 14.21 -18.29 -21.27
N THR A 37 14.11 -19.60 -21.06
CA THR A 37 13.55 -20.19 -19.84
C THR A 37 14.61 -21.07 -19.20
N ALA A 38 14.89 -20.84 -17.93
CA ALA A 38 15.92 -21.59 -17.21
C ALA A 38 15.57 -21.70 -15.72
N LYS A 39 16.21 -22.64 -15.04
CA LYS A 39 16.08 -22.81 -13.59
C LYS A 39 17.08 -21.92 -12.85
N VAL A 40 16.61 -21.26 -11.80
CA VAL A 40 17.46 -20.50 -10.88
C VAL A 40 18.31 -21.46 -10.06
N ILE A 41 19.61 -21.18 -9.99
CA ILE A 41 20.57 -21.86 -9.12
C ILE A 41 21.21 -20.82 -8.22
N ARG A 42 21.26 -21.09 -6.92
CA ARG A 42 22.11 -20.37 -5.96
C ARG A 42 23.18 -21.30 -5.41
N PRO A 43 24.42 -21.25 -5.92
CA PRO A 43 25.51 -22.02 -5.36
C PRO A 43 26.00 -21.37 -4.06
N GLY A 44 25.53 -21.87 -2.91
CA GLY A 44 25.87 -21.33 -1.59
C GLY A 44 25.29 -19.93 -1.34
N ASN A 45 26.07 -19.04 -0.70
CA ASN A 45 25.68 -17.63 -0.45
C ASN A 45 25.94 -16.70 -1.66
N ALA A 46 26.17 -17.26 -2.85
CA ALA A 46 26.55 -16.51 -4.03
C ALA A 46 25.38 -15.79 -4.73
N SER A 47 25.73 -14.91 -5.67
CA SER A 47 24.82 -14.25 -6.61
C SER A 47 23.98 -15.27 -7.40
N VAL A 48 22.78 -14.86 -7.79
CA VAL A 48 21.84 -15.69 -8.58
C VAL A 48 22.48 -16.09 -9.91
N SER A 49 22.35 -17.35 -10.30
CA SER A 49 22.74 -17.88 -11.61
C SER A 49 21.59 -18.68 -12.24
N LEU A 50 21.63 -18.92 -13.55
CA LEU A 50 20.67 -19.77 -14.25
C LEU A 50 21.37 -21.04 -14.78
N LEU A 51 20.71 -22.19 -14.65
CA LEU A 51 21.19 -23.47 -15.15
C LEU A 51 21.44 -23.40 -16.66
N GLY A 52 22.65 -23.74 -17.09
CA GLY A 52 23.11 -23.67 -18.49
C GLY A 52 23.61 -22.28 -18.92
N TYR A 53 23.59 -21.29 -18.03
CA TYR A 53 24.06 -19.92 -18.28
C TYR A 53 24.92 -19.38 -17.12
N GLU A 54 25.65 -20.26 -16.44
CA GLU A 54 26.40 -19.96 -15.21
C GLU A 54 27.53 -18.93 -15.42
N THR A 55 27.93 -18.72 -16.67
CA THR A 55 29.01 -17.79 -17.06
C THR A 55 28.52 -16.35 -17.27
N LEU A 56 27.21 -16.12 -17.37
CA LEU A 56 26.65 -14.80 -17.60
C LEU A 56 26.12 -14.19 -16.28
N PRO A 57 26.36 -12.89 -16.03
CA PRO A 57 25.80 -12.20 -14.88
C PRO A 57 24.28 -12.14 -14.98
N VAL A 58 23.60 -12.46 -13.87
CA VAL A 58 22.13 -12.45 -13.78
C VAL A 58 21.69 -11.34 -12.83
N THR A 59 20.72 -10.56 -13.26
CA THR A 59 20.02 -9.58 -12.41
C THR A 59 18.51 -9.73 -12.55
N THR A 60 17.76 -9.31 -11.54
CA THR A 60 16.32 -9.15 -11.63
C THR A 60 16.00 -7.87 -12.38
N ALA A 61 15.19 -7.95 -13.43
CA ALA A 61 14.68 -6.76 -14.11
C ALA A 61 13.76 -5.98 -13.16
N SER A 62 13.65 -4.66 -13.34
CA SER A 62 12.72 -3.84 -12.56
C SER A 62 11.24 -4.24 -12.73
N SER A 63 10.92 -4.98 -13.81
CA SER A 63 9.59 -5.57 -14.03
C SER A 63 9.34 -6.85 -13.23
N CYS A 64 10.40 -7.50 -12.73
CA CYS A 64 10.30 -8.69 -11.89
C CYS A 64 10.24 -8.27 -10.42
N LEU A 65 9.02 -8.07 -9.92
CA LEU A 65 8.78 -7.61 -8.54
C LEU A 65 9.05 -8.71 -7.49
N PHE A 66 9.06 -9.97 -7.90
CA PHE A 66 9.20 -11.12 -7.01
C PHE A 66 10.64 -11.61 -6.93
N GLN A 67 11.11 -11.86 -5.71
CA GLN A 67 12.45 -12.40 -5.48
C GLN A 67 12.55 -13.84 -6.01
N PRO A 68 13.44 -14.14 -6.98
CA PRO A 68 13.65 -15.51 -7.43
C PRO A 68 14.28 -16.37 -6.33
N GLU A 69 13.92 -17.64 -6.26
CA GLU A 69 14.43 -18.63 -5.31
C GLU A 69 15.14 -19.79 -6.02
N ASN A 70 15.98 -20.52 -5.29
CA ASN A 70 16.69 -21.66 -5.84
C ASN A 70 15.67 -22.72 -6.33
N GLY A 71 15.85 -23.18 -7.57
CA GLY A 71 14.94 -24.12 -8.22
C GLY A 71 13.72 -23.49 -8.89
N ASP A 72 13.53 -22.17 -8.82
CA ASP A 72 12.47 -21.50 -9.59
C ASP A 72 12.72 -21.63 -11.09
N LEU A 73 11.67 -21.88 -11.86
CA LEU A 73 11.68 -21.73 -13.30
C LEU A 73 11.35 -20.28 -13.65
N VAL A 74 12.22 -19.61 -14.40
CA VAL A 74 12.06 -18.19 -14.72
C VAL A 74 12.07 -17.94 -16.22
N SER A 75 11.39 -16.86 -16.63
CA SER A 75 11.58 -16.23 -17.93
C SER A 75 12.65 -15.15 -17.77
N ALA A 76 13.63 -15.15 -18.68
CA ALA A 76 14.69 -14.16 -18.69
C ALA A 76 15.02 -13.69 -20.11
N VAL A 77 15.56 -12.48 -20.21
CA VAL A 77 16.06 -11.90 -21.46
C VAL A 77 17.58 -11.85 -21.38
N ILE A 78 18.25 -12.41 -22.38
CA ILE A 78 19.68 -12.20 -22.62
C ILE A 78 19.83 -10.99 -23.52
N ASP A 79 20.54 -9.97 -23.04
CA ASP A 79 20.92 -8.81 -23.82
C ASP A 79 22.35 -8.39 -23.46
N GLN A 80 23.19 -8.11 -24.46
CA GLN A 80 24.57 -7.63 -24.29
C GLN A 80 25.40 -8.40 -23.23
N GLN A 81 25.37 -9.74 -23.26
CA GLN A 81 26.08 -10.62 -22.30
C GLN A 81 25.59 -10.51 -20.85
N GLN A 82 24.37 -10.04 -20.63
CA GLN A 82 23.73 -10.00 -19.31
C GLN A 82 22.34 -10.64 -19.37
N ILE A 83 21.95 -11.27 -18.27
CA ILE A 83 20.65 -11.90 -18.13
C ILE A 83 19.78 -11.08 -17.20
N TYR A 84 18.57 -10.78 -17.66
CA TYR A 84 17.54 -10.08 -16.90
C TYR A 84 16.37 -11.02 -16.64
N ILE A 85 16.18 -11.44 -15.39
CA ILE A 85 14.99 -12.21 -15.01
C ILE A 85 13.79 -11.26 -15.05
N THR A 86 12.77 -11.59 -15.83
CA THR A 86 11.57 -10.77 -16.01
C THR A 86 10.34 -11.33 -15.30
N ALA A 87 10.27 -12.66 -15.11
CA ALA A 87 9.17 -13.31 -14.41
C ALA A 87 9.60 -14.66 -13.80
N ILE A 88 8.96 -15.04 -12.69
CA ILE A 88 8.99 -16.39 -12.15
C ILE A 88 7.79 -17.14 -12.74
N LEU A 89 8.07 -18.18 -13.52
CA LEU A 89 7.06 -18.97 -14.24
C LEU A 89 6.49 -20.09 -13.37
N TYR A 90 7.34 -20.72 -12.56
CA TYR A 90 6.95 -21.81 -11.68
C TYR A 90 7.88 -21.89 -10.48
N ARG A 91 7.32 -22.12 -9.29
CA ARG A 91 8.07 -22.30 -8.04
C ARG A 91 7.98 -23.75 -7.58
N THR A 92 9.13 -24.34 -7.27
CA THR A 92 9.22 -25.75 -6.86
C THR A 92 8.63 -25.98 -5.46
N SER A 93 8.67 -24.98 -4.58
CA SER A 93 8.05 -25.03 -3.24
C SER A 93 6.82 -24.12 -3.19
N PRO A 94 5.60 -24.63 -3.40
CA PRO A 94 4.38 -23.81 -3.42
C PRO A 94 4.08 -23.14 -2.06
N ASP A 95 4.60 -23.68 -0.96
CA ASP A 95 4.40 -23.15 0.39
C ASP A 95 5.38 -22.01 0.76
N ALA A 96 6.39 -21.75 -0.09
CA ALA A 96 7.32 -20.66 0.15
C ALA A 96 6.63 -19.31 -0.14
N PRO A 97 6.81 -18.30 0.72
CA PRO A 97 6.15 -17.02 0.55
C PRO A 97 6.63 -16.33 -0.73
N LEU A 98 5.69 -15.74 -1.47
CA LEU A 98 6.02 -14.89 -2.59
C LEU A 98 6.43 -13.51 -2.07
N VAL A 99 7.74 -13.22 -2.11
CA VAL A 99 8.28 -11.96 -1.58
C VAL A 99 8.38 -10.92 -2.70
N MET A 100 7.61 -9.84 -2.59
CA MET A 100 7.86 -8.62 -3.37
C MET A 100 9.02 -7.85 -2.75
N ASN A 101 10.07 -7.60 -3.54
CA ASN A 101 11.27 -6.90 -3.07
C ASN A 101 11.63 -5.75 -4.03
N SER A 102 11.53 -4.52 -3.53
CA SER A 102 11.91 -3.30 -4.26
C SER A 102 13.32 -2.79 -3.88
N GLY A 103 14.06 -3.56 -3.07
CA GLY A 103 15.36 -3.13 -2.52
C GLY A 103 15.22 -1.87 -1.67
N GLU A 104 16.10 -0.89 -1.89
CA GLU A 104 16.07 0.42 -1.22
C GLU A 104 15.13 1.44 -1.88
N VAL A 105 14.45 1.04 -2.96
CA VAL A 105 13.55 1.93 -3.70
C VAL A 105 12.14 1.82 -3.14
N PRO A 106 11.43 2.94 -2.90
CA PRO A 106 10.04 2.90 -2.47
C PRO A 106 9.12 2.21 -3.48
N LEU A 107 8.23 1.34 -2.98
CA LEU A 107 7.16 0.76 -3.78
C LEU A 107 5.95 1.70 -3.78
N HIS A 108 5.66 2.32 -4.93
CA HIS A 108 4.48 3.16 -5.13
C HIS A 108 3.36 2.38 -5.81
N LEU A 109 2.20 2.26 -5.13
CA LEU A 109 0.98 1.69 -5.70
C LEU A 109 0.04 2.83 -6.11
N VAL A 110 -0.02 3.12 -7.41
CA VAL A 110 -0.91 4.16 -7.96
C VAL A 110 -2.12 3.48 -8.59
N THR A 111 -3.25 3.51 -7.89
CA THR A 111 -4.50 2.84 -8.29
C THR A 111 -5.71 3.63 -7.78
N THR A 112 -6.87 3.43 -8.40
CA THR A 112 -8.15 3.99 -7.91
C THR A 112 -8.68 3.23 -6.69
N ALA A 113 -8.32 1.94 -6.56
CA ALA A 113 -8.68 1.08 -5.45
C ALA A 113 -7.57 0.05 -5.17
N LEU A 114 -7.31 -0.20 -3.90
CA LEU A 114 -6.41 -1.26 -3.43
C LEU A 114 -7.17 -2.11 -2.41
N GLU A 115 -7.30 -3.40 -2.69
CA GLU A 115 -7.90 -4.37 -1.80
C GLU A 115 -6.86 -5.41 -1.40
N ILE A 116 -6.77 -5.71 -0.10
CA ILE A 116 -5.89 -6.75 0.45
C ILE A 116 -6.79 -7.75 1.15
N HIS A 117 -6.96 -8.93 0.55
CA HIS A 117 -7.74 -10.03 1.11
C HIS A 117 -6.79 -11.04 1.73
N SER A 118 -6.89 -11.22 3.05
CA SER A 118 -6.17 -12.28 3.76
C SER A 118 -7.12 -12.95 4.75
N PRO A 119 -7.39 -14.27 4.60
CA PRO A 119 -8.34 -14.98 5.48
C PRO A 119 -7.79 -15.19 6.90
N ASP A 120 -6.47 -15.10 7.07
CA ASP A 120 -5.80 -15.32 8.36
C ASP A 120 -5.29 -14.00 8.94
N ARG A 121 -4.37 -13.32 8.22
CA ARG A 121 -3.63 -12.20 8.81
C ARG A 121 -3.02 -11.24 7.79
N VAL A 122 -3.03 -9.95 8.14
CA VAL A 122 -2.21 -8.90 7.49
C VAL A 122 -1.36 -8.27 8.58
N GLU A 123 -0.03 -8.27 8.41
CA GLU A 123 0.90 -7.59 9.31
C GLU A 123 1.60 -6.44 8.58
N ILE A 124 1.71 -5.28 9.25
CA ILE A 124 2.40 -4.11 8.72
C ILE A 124 3.51 -3.74 9.71
N HIS A 125 4.74 -4.05 9.35
CA HIS A 125 5.93 -3.71 10.12
C HIS A 125 6.55 -2.44 9.55
N THR A 126 6.35 -1.31 10.22
CA THR A 126 6.91 -0.02 9.78
C THR A 126 7.34 0.83 10.96
N ARG A 127 8.38 1.64 10.75
CA ARG A 127 8.77 2.71 11.68
C ARG A 127 7.81 3.89 11.64
N HIS A 128 7.21 4.14 10.47
CA HIS A 128 6.31 5.27 10.26
C HIS A 128 5.10 4.82 9.45
N PHE A 129 3.90 5.00 10.01
CA PHE A 129 2.63 4.73 9.34
C PHE A 129 1.81 6.01 9.29
N SER A 130 1.34 6.38 8.09
CA SER A 130 0.47 7.53 7.89
C SER A 130 -0.72 7.08 7.05
N LEU A 131 -1.94 7.39 7.52
CA LEU A 131 -3.19 7.08 6.84
C LEU A 131 -4.00 8.37 6.69
N LEU A 132 -4.12 8.85 5.46
CA LEU A 132 -4.99 9.97 5.10
C LEU A 132 -6.22 9.42 4.40
N THR A 133 -7.34 9.39 5.12
CA THR A 133 -8.62 8.89 4.60
C THR A 133 -9.76 9.77 5.08
N ARG A 134 -10.87 9.77 4.33
CA ARG A 134 -12.11 10.43 4.73
C ARG A 134 -12.86 9.65 5.81
N THR A 135 -12.76 8.32 5.75
CA THR A 135 -13.47 7.41 6.65
C THR A 135 -12.58 6.21 6.96
N THR A 136 -12.59 5.78 8.22
CA THR A 136 -12.00 4.51 8.66
C THR A 136 -12.99 3.83 9.59
N LEU A 137 -13.21 2.53 9.39
CA LEU A 137 -14.00 1.70 10.28
C LEU A 137 -13.14 0.51 10.71
N TRP A 138 -12.99 0.35 12.03
CA TRP A 138 -12.29 -0.79 12.61
C TRP A 138 -13.33 -1.68 13.29
N VAL A 139 -13.42 -2.93 12.85
CA VAL A 139 -14.32 -3.92 13.46
C VAL A 139 -13.46 -5.08 13.94
N ALA A 140 -13.31 -5.18 15.25
CA ALA A 140 -12.56 -6.24 15.89
C ALA A 140 -13.25 -6.64 17.19
N LYS A 141 -13.20 -7.94 17.52
CA LYS A 141 -13.63 -8.44 18.84
C LYS A 141 -12.70 -7.93 19.95
N THR A 142 -11.42 -7.77 19.61
CA THR A 142 -10.37 -7.33 20.54
C THR A 142 -9.38 -6.44 19.79
N MET A 143 -9.11 -5.26 20.33
CA MET A 143 -8.08 -4.34 19.83
C MET A 143 -7.15 -3.97 20.98
N HIS A 144 -5.87 -4.34 20.88
CA HIS A 144 -4.84 -3.92 21.84
C HIS A 144 -4.02 -2.80 21.23
N GLN A 145 -4.01 -1.64 21.87
CA GLN A 145 -3.21 -0.50 21.45
C GLN A 145 -2.13 -0.23 22.49
N VAL A 146 -0.88 -0.23 22.05
CA VAL A 146 0.30 0.09 22.88
C VAL A 146 1.04 1.23 22.21
N ALA A 147 1.19 2.35 22.91
CA ALA A 147 1.88 3.53 22.42
C ALA A 147 2.50 4.31 23.57
N ASP A 148 3.68 4.91 23.36
CA ASP A 148 4.29 5.83 24.32
C ASP A 148 3.47 7.11 24.51
N SER A 149 2.81 7.56 23.44
CA SER A 149 1.88 8.67 23.47
C SER A 149 0.78 8.52 22.42
N LEU A 150 -0.42 8.98 22.78
CA LEU A 150 -1.57 9.04 21.88
C LEU A 150 -2.17 10.44 21.97
N PHE A 151 -2.10 11.18 20.87
CA PHE A 151 -2.74 12.49 20.75
C PHE A 151 -3.92 12.40 19.79
N VAL A 152 -5.10 12.81 20.26
CA VAL A 152 -6.31 12.85 19.45
C VAL A 152 -6.84 14.27 19.45
N ARG A 153 -6.97 14.87 18.27
CA ARG A 153 -7.66 16.14 18.07
C ARG A 153 -8.82 15.92 17.11
N ALA A 154 -10.03 16.09 17.62
CA ALA A 154 -11.25 15.95 16.85
C ALA A 154 -12.18 17.13 17.14
N LYS A 155 -12.97 17.53 16.14
CA LYS A 155 -14.07 18.50 16.35
C LYS A 155 -15.18 17.88 17.20
N GLN A 156 -15.42 16.59 17.02
CA GLN A 156 -16.38 15.79 17.76
C GLN A 156 -15.81 14.39 17.92
N ALA A 157 -15.83 13.88 19.15
CA ALA A 157 -15.50 12.51 19.47
C ALA A 157 -16.56 11.97 20.43
N SER A 158 -17.05 10.76 20.17
CA SER A 158 -17.96 10.04 21.04
C SER A 158 -17.38 8.67 21.33
N ARG A 159 -17.36 8.30 22.60
CA ARG A 159 -16.98 6.97 23.06
C ARG A 159 -18.16 6.38 23.81
N GLU A 160 -18.55 5.19 23.40
CA GLU A 160 -19.57 4.39 24.07
C GLU A 160 -18.94 3.07 24.47
N VAL A 161 -19.18 2.65 25.70
CA VAL A 161 -18.64 1.41 26.27
C VAL A 161 -19.76 0.72 27.03
N GLU A 162 -20.10 -0.50 26.61
CA GLU A 162 -21.25 -1.24 27.14
C GLU A 162 -21.02 -1.73 28.58
N ASN A 163 -19.82 -2.26 28.85
CA ASN A 163 -19.52 -2.94 30.11
C ASN A 163 -18.70 -2.06 31.05
N THR A 164 -17.40 -1.92 30.79
CA THR A 164 -16.49 -1.23 31.70
C THR A 164 -15.50 -0.38 30.93
N ASP A 165 -15.43 0.90 31.27
CA ASP A 165 -14.41 1.84 30.83
C ASP A 165 -13.48 2.17 32.00
N ASP A 166 -12.39 1.42 32.12
CA ASP A 166 -11.40 1.63 33.17
C ASP A 166 -10.31 2.60 32.70
N VAL A 167 -10.14 3.68 33.46
CA VAL A 167 -9.06 4.65 33.25
C VAL A 167 -8.13 4.62 34.45
N HIS A 168 -6.93 4.10 34.25
CA HIS A 168 -5.85 4.23 35.21
C HIS A 168 -4.82 5.23 34.68
N ALA A 169 -4.73 6.39 35.35
CA ALA A 169 -3.81 7.43 34.96
C ALA A 169 -3.27 8.16 36.20
N ARG A 170 -2.03 8.64 36.12
CA ARG A 170 -1.44 9.50 37.15
C ARG A 170 -2.18 10.84 37.26
N HIS A 171 -2.64 11.37 36.13
CA HIS A 171 -3.41 12.61 36.03
C HIS A 171 -4.53 12.46 35.01
N ILE A 172 -5.75 12.82 35.39
CA ILE A 172 -6.89 12.95 34.50
C ILE A 172 -7.31 14.42 34.53
N SER A 173 -7.39 15.05 33.36
CA SER A 173 -7.86 16.42 33.21
C SER A 173 -9.00 16.44 32.21
N GLN A 174 -10.15 16.93 32.66
CA GLN A 174 -11.32 17.13 31.81
C GLN A 174 -11.66 18.62 31.82
N LEU A 175 -11.74 19.20 30.64
CA LEU A 175 -12.13 20.59 30.44
C LEU A 175 -13.32 20.61 29.49
N ALA A 176 -14.35 21.35 29.88
CA ALA A 176 -15.49 21.64 29.03
C ALA A 176 -15.76 23.15 29.05
N ASP A 177 -15.94 23.76 27.88
CA ASP A 177 -16.15 25.21 27.75
C ASP A 177 -17.53 25.65 28.29
N GLN A 178 -18.51 24.75 28.27
CA GLN A 178 -19.90 25.06 28.63
C GLN A 178 -20.44 24.18 29.77
N SER A 179 -20.33 22.86 29.66
CA SER A 179 -20.89 21.93 30.64
C SER A 179 -20.15 20.60 30.63
N LEU A 180 -19.93 20.05 31.83
CA LEU A 180 -19.47 18.68 32.06
C LEU A 180 -20.57 17.94 32.83
N MET A 181 -21.05 16.82 32.29
CA MET A 181 -22.07 15.99 32.94
C MET A 181 -21.51 14.60 33.24
N ILE A 182 -21.68 14.16 34.48
CA ILE A 182 -21.37 12.80 34.93
C ILE A 182 -22.65 12.23 35.53
N ASN A 183 -23.30 11.33 34.79
CA ASN A 183 -24.53 10.68 35.22
C ASN A 183 -24.24 9.24 35.64
N SER A 184 -24.65 8.86 36.84
CA SER A 184 -24.49 7.50 37.35
C SER A 184 -25.64 7.14 38.27
N ARG A 185 -25.94 5.84 38.40
CA ARG A 185 -26.87 5.34 39.43
C ARG A 185 -26.23 5.43 40.82
N ILE A 186 -24.93 5.13 40.90
CA ILE A 186 -24.12 5.17 42.11
C ILE A 186 -22.77 5.77 41.70
N GLY A 187 -22.35 6.81 42.40
CA GLY A 187 -21.06 7.46 42.19
C GLY A 187 -20.31 7.63 43.50
N SER A 188 -18.99 7.51 43.47
CA SER A 188 -18.12 7.77 44.61
C SER A 188 -16.87 8.50 44.14
N LEU A 189 -16.56 9.61 44.80
CA LEU A 189 -15.33 10.36 44.59
C LEU A 189 -14.55 10.34 45.91
N ASN A 190 -13.33 9.82 45.88
CA ASN A 190 -12.48 9.74 47.07
C ASN A 190 -11.17 10.50 46.80
N ALA A 191 -10.82 11.41 47.70
CA ALA A 191 -9.54 12.11 47.70
C ALA A 191 -8.99 12.11 49.12
N SER A 192 -7.74 11.64 49.29
CA SER A 192 -7.09 11.59 50.60
C SER A 192 -6.57 12.96 51.07
N ALA A 193 -6.24 13.85 50.14
CA ALA A 193 -5.73 15.19 50.43
C ALA A 193 -6.83 16.25 50.34
N VAL A 194 -7.35 16.52 49.13
CA VAL A 194 -8.36 17.55 48.89
C VAL A 194 -9.30 17.10 47.77
N LEU A 195 -10.60 17.14 48.03
CA LEU A 195 -11.64 17.24 47.01
C LEU A 195 -12.15 18.68 47.01
N LYS A 196 -12.03 19.37 45.88
CA LYS A 196 -12.45 20.77 45.74
C LYS A 196 -13.55 20.87 44.71
N ILE A 197 -14.68 21.45 45.11
CA ILE A 197 -15.84 21.71 44.26
C ILE A 197 -16.18 23.19 44.43
N ASP A 198 -15.95 23.98 43.38
CA ASP A 198 -16.28 25.40 43.34
C ASP A 198 -17.44 25.63 42.37
N GLY A 199 -18.37 26.50 42.74
CA GLY A 199 -19.47 26.91 41.86
C GLY A 199 -20.23 28.09 42.43
N GLY A 200 -20.93 28.83 41.58
CA GLY A 200 -21.84 29.90 42.03
C GLY A 200 -22.99 29.36 42.88
N GLN A 201 -23.40 28.10 42.64
CA GLN A 201 -24.30 27.33 43.47
C GLN A 201 -23.89 25.86 43.46
N VAL A 202 -23.92 25.22 44.62
CA VAL A 202 -23.77 23.76 44.79
C VAL A 202 -25.01 23.26 45.50
N HIS A 203 -25.75 22.36 44.84
CA HIS A 203 -26.91 21.70 45.42
C HIS A 203 -26.50 20.29 45.83
N MET A 204 -26.64 19.97 47.12
CA MET A 204 -26.30 18.66 47.69
C MET A 204 -27.52 18.14 48.45
N GLY A 205 -27.98 16.93 48.09
CA GLY A 205 -29.17 16.29 48.63
C GLY A 205 -29.11 14.78 48.52
#